data_AF-A0A820PSZ4-F1
#
_entry.id   AF-A0A820PSZ4-F1
#
_cell.length_a   1.000
_cell.length_b   1.000
_cell.length_c   1.000
_cell.angle_alpha   90.00
_cell.angle_beta   90.00
_cell.angle_gamma   90.00
#
_symmetry.space_group_name_H-M   'P 1'
#
loop_
_entity.id
_entity.type
_entity.pdbx_description
1 polymer ?
#
loop_
_entity_poly.entity_id
_entity_poly.type
_entity_poly.pdbx_seq_one_letter_code
_entity_poly.pdbx_strand_id
1 'polypeptide(L)'
;MNPKIGSKRLLLYPTALSTTPNHIRFRLLNAGTSIKTSLALHYDSLQQVDVYGNGIYVSPITYSSPGDSNYFNRTTRRATFLIDDATVIDLKISQLIVLAFGLPSTTPSAFFTTNLVANLVALLGVSPDIIRRVNTISANNDT
;
A
#
# COMPACT_ATOMS: atom_id res chain seq x y z
N MET A 1 0.37 -12.46 37.59
CA MET A 1 -1.00 -12.43 37.02
C MET A 1 -0.93 -11.55 35.78
N ASN A 2 -0.94 -12.13 34.57
CA ASN A 2 -0.84 -11.34 33.34
C ASN A 2 -2.15 -10.57 33.12
N PRO A 3 -2.13 -9.24 32.89
CA PRO A 3 -3.34 -8.51 32.57
C PRO A 3 -3.88 -9.00 31.23
N LYS A 4 -5.14 -9.46 31.23
CA LYS A 4 -5.88 -9.75 30.00
C LYS A 4 -6.10 -8.44 29.25
N ILE A 5 -5.33 -8.19 28.20
CA ILE A 5 -5.55 -7.08 27.28
C ILE A 5 -6.84 -7.37 26.51
N GLY A 6 -7.94 -6.76 26.94
CA GLY A 6 -9.20 -6.80 26.20
C GLY A 6 -9.08 -5.96 24.93
N SER A 7 -8.94 -6.59 23.78
CA SER A 7 -8.83 -5.91 22.49
C SER A 7 -10.16 -5.26 22.09
N LYS A 8 -10.37 -3.99 22.50
CA LYS A 8 -11.45 -3.14 21.96
C LYS A 8 -10.96 -2.49 20.66
N ARG A 9 -11.77 -2.59 19.60
CA ARG A 9 -11.52 -1.97 18.29
C ARG A 9 -12.54 -0.87 18.07
N LEU A 10 -12.07 0.33 17.75
CA LEU A 10 -12.94 1.45 17.39
C LEU A 10 -12.88 1.65 15.87
N LEU A 11 -14.05 1.68 15.23
CA LEU A 11 -14.19 1.90 13.79
C LEU A 11 -14.80 3.26 13.55
N LEU A 12 -14.14 4.10 12.75
CA LEU A 12 -14.67 5.40 12.35
C LEU A 12 -15.04 5.42 10.87
N TYR A 13 -16.24 5.92 10.60
CA TYR A 13 -16.76 6.19 9.27
C TYR A 13 -16.98 7.70 9.12
N PRO A 14 -15.99 8.45 8.60
CA PRO A 14 -16.16 9.88 8.35
C PRO A 14 -17.05 10.07 7.11
N THR A 15 -18.38 9.97 7.26
CA THR A 15 -19.35 10.05 6.14
C THR A 15 -19.97 11.43 5.93
N ALA A 16 -19.56 12.45 6.69
CA ALA A 16 -20.24 13.75 6.71
C ALA A 16 -19.46 14.90 6.05
N LEU A 17 -18.34 14.64 5.38
CA LEU A 17 -17.50 15.66 4.76
C LEU A 17 -17.47 15.47 3.24
N SER A 18 -17.71 16.54 2.48
CA SER A 18 -17.68 16.54 1.01
C SER A 18 -16.29 16.20 0.43
N THR A 19 -15.25 16.22 1.24
CA THR A 19 -13.87 15.87 0.89
C THR A 19 -13.20 15.15 2.06
N THR A 20 -12.48 14.07 1.80
CA THR A 20 -11.66 13.38 2.82
C THR A 20 -10.55 14.33 3.31
N PRO A 21 -10.39 14.57 4.62
CA PRO A 21 -9.27 15.36 5.13
C PRO A 21 -7.92 14.73 4.74
N ASN A 22 -7.03 15.54 4.20
CA ASN A 22 -5.68 15.14 3.77
C ASN A 22 -4.69 14.98 4.93
N HIS A 23 -5.00 15.51 6.11
CA HIS A 23 -4.25 15.31 7.34
C HIS A 23 -5.21 15.08 8.52
N ILE A 24 -5.03 13.97 9.24
CA ILE A 24 -5.86 13.63 10.40
C ILE A 24 -4.93 13.25 11.55
N ARG A 25 -5.22 13.75 12.75
CA ARG A 25 -4.47 13.44 13.98
C ARG A 25 -5.35 12.72 14.99
N PHE A 26 -4.82 11.63 15.55
CA PHE A 26 -5.43 10.90 16.64
C PHE A 26 -4.55 10.95 17.89
N ARG A 27 -5.21 11.10 19.04
CA ARG A 27 -4.60 11.03 20.37
C ARG A 27 -5.54 10.25 21.27
N LEU A 28 -5.01 9.27 21.99
CA LEU A 28 -5.72 8.70 23.12
C LEU A 28 -5.39 9.57 24.33
N LEU A 29 -6.40 9.91 25.14
CA LEU A 29 -6.23 10.74 26.32
C LEU A 29 -6.61 9.93 27.55
N ASN A 30 -5.88 10.12 28.64
CA ASN A 30 -6.17 9.53 29.96
C ASN A 30 -6.18 7.99 29.98
N ALA A 31 -5.42 7.36 29.08
CA ALA A 31 -5.33 5.91 28.97
C ALA A 31 -4.19 5.31 29.81
N GLY A 32 -3.20 6.12 30.21
CA GLY A 32 -1.99 5.63 30.87
C GLY A 32 -1.15 4.74 29.94
N THR A 33 -0.04 4.19 30.44
CA THR A 33 0.94 3.44 29.62
C THR A 33 0.54 1.99 29.32
N SER A 34 -0.50 1.48 29.99
CA SER A 34 -0.89 0.07 29.92
C SER A 34 -2.02 -0.20 28.91
N ILE A 35 -2.75 0.85 28.51
CA ILE A 35 -3.91 0.71 27.61
C ILE A 35 -3.45 1.00 26.18
N LYS A 36 -3.56 -0.02 25.33
CA LYS A 36 -3.42 0.09 23.88
C LYS A 36 -4.77 -0.18 23.23
N THR A 37 -5.13 0.58 22.20
CA THR A 37 -6.35 0.36 21.42
C THR A 37 -6.04 0.34 19.93
N SER A 38 -6.74 -0.52 19.20
CA SER A 38 -6.69 -0.54 17.74
C SER A 38 -7.77 0.39 17.18
N LEU A 39 -7.34 1.34 16.38
CA LEU A 39 -8.20 2.24 15.62
C LEU A 39 -8.24 1.78 14.18
N ALA A 40 -9.43 1.72 13.58
CA ALA A 40 -9.55 1.54 12.14
C ALA A 40 -10.33 2.68 11.49
N LEU A 41 -9.73 3.26 10.46
CA LEU A 41 -10.33 4.32 9.66
C LEU A 41 -10.78 3.75 8.31
N HIS A 42 -12.03 4.03 7.94
CA HIS A 42 -12.54 3.76 6.59
C HIS A 42 -12.18 4.89 5.62
N TYR A 43 -11.92 4.55 4.36
CA TYR A 43 -11.66 5.50 3.27
C TYR A 43 -12.45 5.14 2.01
N ASP A 44 -12.93 6.15 1.28
CA ASP A 44 -13.87 5.95 0.17
C ASP A 44 -13.18 5.68 -1.18
N SER A 45 -11.95 6.16 -1.37
CA SER A 45 -11.24 6.09 -2.66
C SER A 45 -9.82 5.53 -2.55
N LEU A 46 -9.21 5.22 -3.70
CA LEU A 46 -7.81 4.80 -3.79
C LEU A 46 -6.91 5.99 -3.42
N GLN A 47 -6.53 6.04 -2.16
CA GLN A 47 -5.61 7.03 -1.61
C GLN A 47 -4.41 6.28 -1.00
N GLN A 48 -3.24 6.89 -1.09
CA GLN A 48 -2.12 6.48 -0.25
C GLN A 48 -2.35 7.10 1.13
N VAL A 49 -2.28 6.24 2.14
CA VAL A 49 -2.39 6.66 3.54
C VAL A 49 -1.05 6.33 4.19
N ASP A 50 -0.34 7.38 4.57
CA ASP A 50 0.92 7.27 5.30
C ASP A 50 0.67 7.51 6.79
N VAL A 51 1.19 6.62 7.63
CA VAL A 51 1.02 6.70 9.09
C VAL A 51 2.32 7.17 9.71
N TYR A 52 2.23 8.16 10.59
CA TYR A 52 3.34 8.68 11.36
C TYR A 52 3.04 8.57 12.85
N GLY A 53 3.93 7.91 13.60
CA GLY A 53 3.89 7.88 15.06
C GLY A 53 4.92 8.87 15.61
N ASN A 54 4.47 9.87 16.38
CA ASN A 54 5.32 10.94 16.90
C ASN A 54 6.19 11.60 15.80
N GLY A 55 5.64 11.74 14.59
CA GLY A 55 6.32 12.33 13.43
C GLY A 55 7.22 11.38 12.63
N ILE A 56 7.40 10.13 13.05
CA ILE A 56 8.22 9.11 12.36
C ILE A 56 7.32 8.22 11.51
N TYR A 57 7.70 8.00 10.25
CA TYR A 57 6.96 7.13 9.33
C TYR A 57 6.93 5.68 9.83
N VAL A 58 5.73 5.08 9.85
CA VAL A 58 5.50 3.69 10.24
C VAL A 58 5.12 2.88 9.00
N SER A 59 6.08 2.09 8.52
CA SER A 59 5.86 1.22 7.36
C SER A 59 4.65 0.30 7.60
N PRO A 60 3.79 0.09 6.58
CA PRO A 60 2.81 -0.99 6.62
C PRO A 60 3.53 -2.32 6.79
N ILE A 61 2.97 -3.22 7.60
CA ILE A 61 3.41 -4.62 7.58
C ILE A 61 2.33 -5.51 6.99
N THR A 62 2.76 -6.47 6.18
CA THR A 62 1.96 -7.61 5.74
C THR A 62 1.83 -8.56 6.93
N TYR A 63 0.64 -8.73 7.48
CA TYR A 63 0.37 -9.38 8.77
C TYR A 63 1.15 -10.66 9.09
N SER A 64 1.57 -10.78 10.35
CA SER A 64 1.49 -12.04 11.11
C SER A 64 0.86 -11.89 12.51
N SER A 65 0.51 -10.68 12.98
CA SER A 65 -0.24 -10.48 14.23
C SER A 65 -1.02 -9.15 14.22
N PRO A 66 -2.33 -9.12 14.56
CA PRO A 66 -3.15 -7.90 14.66
C PRO A 66 -2.79 -6.93 15.80
N GLY A 67 -1.65 -7.11 16.47
CA GLY A 67 -1.34 -6.49 17.76
C GLY A 67 -0.26 -5.43 17.75
N ASP A 68 0.50 -5.23 16.67
CA ASP A 68 1.77 -4.47 16.75
C ASP A 68 2.03 -3.44 15.63
N SER A 69 1.10 -3.20 14.70
CA SER A 69 1.49 -2.48 13.47
C SER A 69 0.37 -1.84 12.63
N ASN A 70 0.83 -0.94 11.76
CA ASN A 70 0.06 -0.34 10.69
C ASN A 70 -0.30 -1.40 9.61
N TYR A 71 -1.59 -1.60 9.36
CA TYR A 71 -2.09 -2.49 8.32
C TYR A 71 -3.15 -1.84 7.44
N PHE A 72 -2.96 -1.97 6.12
CA PHE A 72 -3.91 -1.50 5.11
C PHE A 72 -4.60 -2.66 4.41
N ASN A 73 -5.93 -2.71 4.55
CA ASN A 73 -6.78 -3.61 3.80
C ASN A 73 -7.46 -2.86 2.66
N ARG A 74 -7.07 -3.16 1.42
CA ARG A 74 -7.68 -2.57 0.23
C ARG A 74 -9.08 -3.12 -0.07
N THR A 75 -9.33 -4.39 0.25
CA THR A 75 -10.64 -5.05 0.03
C THR A 75 -11.72 -4.46 0.94
N THR A 76 -11.39 -4.23 2.21
CA THR A 76 -12.34 -3.64 3.19
C THR A 76 -12.21 -2.13 3.32
N ARG A 77 -11.28 -1.51 2.57
CA ARG A 77 -10.94 -0.08 2.60
C ARG A 77 -10.72 0.44 4.02
N ARG A 78 -9.82 -0.22 4.76
CA ARG A 78 -9.54 0.09 6.16
C ARG A 78 -8.04 0.22 6.43
N ALA A 79 -7.69 1.31 7.11
CA ALA A 79 -6.37 1.54 7.70
C ALA A 79 -6.46 1.23 9.18
N THR A 80 -5.68 0.27 9.68
CA THR A 80 -5.67 -0.12 11.11
C THR A 80 -4.33 0.24 11.72
N PHE A 81 -4.35 0.87 12.89
CA PHE A 81 -3.14 1.21 13.66
C PHE A 81 -3.44 1.15 15.15
N LEU A 82 -2.37 1.08 15.95
CA LEU A 82 -2.46 1.12 17.40
C LEU A 82 -2.27 2.54 17.89
N ILE A 83 -3.00 2.87 18.93
CA ILE A 83 -2.85 4.13 19.65
C ILE A 83 -2.78 3.85 21.14
N ASP A 84 -1.93 4.62 21.80
CA ASP A 84 -1.78 4.70 23.25
C ASP A 84 -1.67 6.18 23.66
N ASP A 85 -1.52 6.44 24.96
CA ASP A 85 -1.43 7.79 25.54
C ASP A 85 -0.10 8.49 25.21
N ALA A 86 0.94 7.73 24.83
CA ALA A 86 2.29 8.23 24.57
C ALA A 86 2.55 8.58 23.10
N THR A 87 1.70 8.09 22.20
CA THR A 87 1.87 8.21 20.75
C THR A 87 0.81 9.12 20.14
N VAL A 88 1.28 10.16 19.45
CA VAL A 88 0.45 10.94 18.54
C VAL A 88 0.52 10.28 17.17
N ILE A 89 -0.64 9.90 16.64
CA ILE A 89 -0.72 9.30 15.30
C ILE A 89 -1.20 10.35 14.32
N ASP A 90 -0.38 10.64 13.32
CA ASP A 90 -0.72 11.48 12.17
C ASP A 90 -0.93 10.60 10.93
N LEU A 91 -2.10 10.74 10.31
CA LEU A 91 -2.39 10.17 8.99
C LEU A 91 -2.24 11.24 7.94
N LYS A 92 -1.42 10.99 6.93
CA LYS A 92 -1.31 11.83 5.74
C LYS A 92 -1.90 11.08 4.56
N ILE A 93 -2.86 11.70 3.90
CA ILE A 93 -3.61 11.12 2.80
C ILE A 93 -3.20 11.85 1.51
N SER A 94 -2.73 11.09 0.54
CA SER A 94 -2.34 11.59 -0.78
C SER A 94 -3.06 10.83 -1.89
N GLN A 95 -3.23 11.49 -3.03
CA GLN A 95 -3.85 10.88 -4.21
C GLN A 95 -2.93 9.78 -4.77
N LEU A 96 -3.47 8.58 -4.96
CA LEU A 96 -2.72 7.49 -5.58
C LEU A 96 -2.90 7.53 -7.11
N ILE A 97 -1.82 7.80 -7.84
CA ILE A 97 -1.80 7.62 -9.30
C ILE A 97 -1.37 6.17 -9.57
N VAL A 98 -2.34 5.33 -9.94
CA VAL A 98 -2.04 3.96 -10.41
C VAL A 98 -1.82 4.02 -11.91
N LEU A 99 -0.55 3.93 -12.32
CA LEU A 99 -0.20 3.73 -13.72
C LEU A 99 -0.32 2.25 -14.04
N ALA A 100 -1.44 1.85 -14.65
CA ALA A 100 -1.57 0.54 -15.24
C ALA A 100 -1.04 0.59 -16.68
N PHE A 101 0.07 -0.09 -16.94
CA PHE A 101 0.42 -0.45 -18.30
C PHE A 101 -0.59 -1.52 -18.73
N GLY A 102 -1.19 -1.40 -19.92
CA GLY A 102 -2.27 -2.27 -20.43
C GLY A 102 -1.85 -3.70 -20.72
N LEU A 103 -0.88 -4.24 -19.98
CA LEU A 103 -0.40 -5.60 -20.09
C LEU A 103 -1.18 -6.53 -19.15
N PRO A 104 -1.53 -7.74 -19.61
CA PRO A 104 -1.91 -8.82 -18.71
C PRO A 104 -0.83 -9.03 -17.64
N SER A 105 -1.24 -9.39 -16.41
CA SER A 105 -0.31 -9.78 -15.35
C SER A 105 0.59 -10.91 -15.85
N THR A 106 1.84 -10.59 -16.18
CA THR A 106 2.81 -11.53 -16.74
C THR A 106 4.12 -11.41 -15.98
N THR A 107 4.86 -12.52 -15.86
CA THR A 107 6.19 -12.52 -15.25
C THR A 107 7.22 -12.06 -16.28
N PRO A 108 8.39 -11.53 -15.88
CA PRO A 108 9.45 -11.19 -16.84
C PRO A 108 9.81 -12.37 -17.76
N SER A 109 9.90 -13.57 -17.20
CA SER A 109 10.14 -14.79 -17.97
C SER A 109 9.04 -15.01 -19.02
N ALA A 110 7.76 -14.98 -18.62
CA ALA A 110 6.64 -15.16 -19.55
C ALA A 110 6.55 -14.02 -20.60
N PHE A 111 6.95 -12.80 -20.25
CA PHE A 111 6.99 -11.66 -21.16
C PHE A 111 8.05 -11.84 -22.26
N PHE A 112 9.27 -12.27 -21.90
CA PHE A 112 10.41 -12.32 -22.83
C PHE A 112 10.58 -13.67 -23.57
N THR A 113 9.92 -14.76 -23.15
CA THR A 113 10.13 -16.10 -23.73
C THR A 113 9.07 -16.54 -24.73
N THR A 114 7.79 -16.60 -24.34
CA THR A 114 6.78 -17.32 -25.12
C THR A 114 6.24 -16.49 -26.30
N ASN A 115 6.04 -15.19 -26.12
CA ASN A 115 5.32 -14.34 -27.08
C ASN A 115 5.83 -12.89 -27.11
N LEU A 116 7.16 -12.70 -27.13
CA LEU A 116 7.79 -11.37 -27.03
C LEU A 116 7.20 -10.32 -27.97
N VAL A 117 6.98 -10.65 -29.25
CA VAL A 117 6.43 -9.70 -30.24
C VAL A 117 4.99 -9.31 -29.88
N ALA A 118 4.13 -10.26 -29.55
CA ALA A 118 2.75 -9.97 -29.15
C ALA A 118 2.68 -9.19 -27.82
N ASN A 119 3.58 -9.49 -26.90
CA ASN A 119 3.72 -8.79 -25.63
C ASN A 119 4.18 -7.33 -25.83
N LEU A 120 5.08 -7.08 -26.78
CA LEU A 120 5.52 -5.73 -27.15
C LEU A 120 4.45 -4.95 -27.92
N VAL A 121 3.69 -5.61 -28.82
CA VAL A 121 2.52 -5.01 -29.47
C VAL A 121 1.50 -4.54 -28.43
N ALA A 122 1.18 -5.40 -27.46
CA ALA A 122 0.25 -5.08 -26.38
C ALA A 122 0.79 -3.97 -25.46
N LEU A 123 2.10 -3.94 -25.20
CA LEU A 123 2.74 -2.91 -24.36
C LEU A 123 2.77 -1.54 -25.04
N LEU A 124 3.18 -1.50 -26.30
CA LEU A 124 3.50 -0.26 -27.01
C LEU A 124 2.29 0.28 -27.79
N GLY A 125 1.26 -0.53 -28.03
CA GLY A 125 0.08 -0.14 -28.81
C GLY A 125 0.41 0.09 -30.28
N VAL A 126 1.37 -0.66 -30.84
CA VAL A 126 1.89 -0.48 -32.20
C VAL A 126 1.62 -1.70 -33.08
N SER A 127 1.64 -1.51 -34.41
CA SER A 127 1.53 -2.64 -35.35
C SER A 127 2.71 -3.63 -35.16
N PRO A 128 2.49 -4.95 -35.24
CA PRO A 128 3.57 -5.93 -35.26
C PRO A 128 4.61 -5.67 -36.37
N ASP A 129 4.20 -5.04 -37.48
CA ASP A 129 5.07 -4.78 -38.64
C ASP A 129 6.21 -3.80 -38.34
N ILE A 130 6.06 -2.97 -37.31
CA ILE A 130 7.11 -2.01 -36.91
C ILE A 130 8.09 -2.60 -35.89
N ILE A 131 7.83 -3.81 -35.39
CA ILE A 131 8.70 -4.49 -34.43
C ILE A 131 9.72 -5.33 -35.20
N ARG A 132 11.01 -5.03 -35.00
CA ARG A 132 12.11 -5.77 -35.63
C ARG A 132 12.92 -6.52 -34.59
N ARG A 133 13.18 -7.81 -34.85
CA ARG A 133 14.15 -8.63 -34.09
C ARG A 133 15.48 -8.58 -34.81
N VAL A 134 16.55 -8.29 -34.07
CA VAL A 134 17.92 -8.35 -34.58
C VAL A 134 18.70 -9.38 -33.80
N ASN A 135 19.52 -10.16 -34.50
CA ASN A 135 20.47 -11.04 -33.84
C ASN A 135 21.70 -10.22 -33.47
N THR A 136 21.97 -10.10 -32.18
CA THR A 136 23.23 -9.56 -31.70
C THR A 136 24.28 -10.66 -31.80
N ILE A 137 25.25 -10.50 -32.68
CA ILE A 137 26.47 -11.30 -32.64
C ILE A 137 27.42 -10.68 -31.61
N SER A 138 27.90 -11.48 -30.66
CA SER A 138 29.03 -11.06 -29.84
C SER A 138 30.28 -11.08 -30.72
N ALA A 139 31.01 -9.97 -30.76
CA ALA A 139 32.32 -9.96 -31.40
C ALA A 139 33.31 -10.70 -30.49
N ASN A 140 33.44 -12.01 -30.66
CA ASN A 140 34.63 -12.72 -30.20
C ASN A 140 35.69 -12.61 -31.29
N ASN A 141 36.60 -11.64 -31.12
CA ASN A 141 37.88 -11.67 -31.82
C ASN A 141 38.83 -12.60 -31.07
N ASP A 142 38.66 -13.91 -31.27
CA ASP A 142 39.69 -14.89 -30.92
C ASP A 142 40.15 -15.56 -32.22
N THR A 143 41.18 -14.98 -32.82
CA THR A 143 42.14 -15.65 -33.72
C THR A 143 43.36 -16.05 -32.91
#